data_AF-Q2HHW1-F1
#
_entry.id   AF-Q2HHW1-F1
#
_cell.length_a   1.000
_cell.length_b   1.000
_cell.length_c   1.000
_cell.angle_alpha   90.00
_cell.angle_beta   90.00
_cell.angle_gamma   90.00
#
_symmetry.space_group_name_H-M   'P 1'
#
loop_
_entity.id
_entity.type
_entity.pdbx_description
1 polymer ?
#
loop_
_entity_poly.entity_id
_entity_poly.type
_entity_poly.pdbx_seq_one_letter_code
_entity_poly.pdbx_strand_id
1 'polypeptide(L)'
;MKISLLVVAVASLATQAAASYASSCRNCRLEKWNNDWLSGNEYGPILLCDCKQKDGKWHSSRLDLNHCIANNDGRMTSRKEGNLGRSCHGYGLSNSKIFGAHCKKK
;
A
#
# COMPACT_ATOMS: atom_id res chain seq x y z
N MET A 1 45.66 0.23 37.72
CA MET A 1 44.19 0.43 37.70
C MET A 1 43.71 0.39 36.26
N LYS A 2 42.93 -0.62 35.88
CA LYS A 2 42.35 -0.75 34.54
C LYS A 2 41.00 -0.02 34.52
N ILE A 3 40.91 1.11 33.83
CA ILE A 3 39.64 1.81 33.60
C ILE A 3 38.97 1.11 32.43
N SER A 4 37.97 0.29 32.72
CA SER A 4 37.20 -0.42 31.70
C SER A 4 36.16 0.53 31.12
N LEU A 5 36.31 0.87 29.83
CA LEU A 5 35.33 1.65 29.07
C LEU A 5 34.00 0.88 29.01
N LEU A 6 32.96 1.41 29.65
CA LEU A 6 31.58 1.08 29.33
C LEU A 6 31.11 2.06 28.25
N VAL A 7 31.31 1.71 26.98
CA VAL A 7 30.65 2.38 25.87
C VAL A 7 29.19 1.95 25.90
N VAL A 8 28.32 2.78 26.51
CA VAL A 8 26.87 2.61 26.40
C VAL A 8 26.49 3.06 24.99
N ALA A 9 26.44 2.10 24.07
CA ALA A 9 25.86 2.33 22.74
C ALA A 9 24.37 2.61 22.92
N VAL A 10 23.99 3.89 22.93
CA VAL A 10 22.60 4.31 22.80
C VAL A 10 22.19 3.96 21.38
N ALA A 11 21.61 2.77 21.20
CA ALA A 11 21.03 2.36 19.93
C ALA A 11 19.84 3.29 19.64
N SER A 12 20.08 4.35 18.88
CA SER A 12 19.04 5.22 18.36
C SER A 12 18.16 4.38 17.44
N LEU A 13 17.02 3.93 17.97
CA LEU A 13 15.92 3.36 17.20
C LEU A 13 15.35 4.50 16.35
N ALA A 14 16.01 4.79 15.22
CA ALA A 14 15.45 5.66 14.20
C ALA A 14 14.16 5.00 13.73
N THR A 15 13.03 5.53 14.18
CA THR A 15 11.72 5.13 13.69
C THR A 15 11.67 5.56 12.23
N GLN A 16 12.01 4.65 11.32
CA GLN A 16 11.92 4.90 9.89
C GLN A 16 10.42 5.03 9.59
N ALA A 17 9.92 6.26 9.55
CA ALA A 17 8.64 6.54 8.95
C ALA A 17 8.70 5.94 7.54
N ALA A 18 7.83 4.97 7.24
CA ALA A 18 7.80 4.38 5.92
C ALA A 18 7.68 5.50 4.90
N ALA A 19 8.67 5.63 4.01
CA ALA A 19 8.63 6.63 2.97
C ALA A 19 7.33 6.43 2.18
N SER A 20 6.48 7.46 2.16
CA SER A 20 5.23 7.38 1.40
C SER A 20 5.57 7.49 -0.08
N TYR A 21 5.07 6.55 -0.89
CA TYR A 21 5.17 6.65 -2.35
C TYR A 21 4.65 8.00 -2.87
N ALA A 22 3.73 8.64 -2.14
CA ALA A 22 3.18 9.95 -2.48
C ALA A 22 4.23 11.06 -2.61
N SER A 23 5.42 10.94 -2.00
CA SER A 23 6.46 11.97 -2.12
C SER A 23 7.19 11.95 -3.47
N SER A 24 7.13 10.82 -4.19
CA SER A 24 7.78 10.63 -5.49
C SER A 24 6.81 10.25 -6.60
N CYS A 25 5.51 10.22 -6.31
CA CYS A 25 4.46 9.83 -7.27
C CYS A 25 3.40 10.92 -7.44
N ARG A 26 2.82 11.01 -8.63
CA ARG A 26 1.75 11.94 -9.02
C ARG A 26 0.69 11.24 -9.87
N ASN A 27 -0.41 11.95 -10.13
CA ASN A 27 -1.51 11.46 -10.98
C ASN A 27 -2.06 10.09 -10.55
N CYS A 28 -2.03 9.83 -9.25
CA CYS A 28 -2.46 8.55 -8.71
C CYS A 28 -3.97 8.38 -8.84
N ARG A 29 -4.41 7.21 -9.30
CA ARG A 29 -5.82 6.85 -9.41
C ARG A 29 -6.01 5.36 -9.15
N LEU A 30 -7.23 5.00 -8.78
CA LEU A 30 -7.64 3.60 -8.71
C LEU A 30 -8.30 3.23 -10.04
N GLU A 31 -7.77 2.18 -10.66
CA GLU A 31 -8.39 1.58 -11.84
C GLU A 31 -9.01 0.23 -11.45
N LYS A 32 -10.14 -0.07 -12.07
CA LYS A 32 -10.68 -1.43 -12.07
C LYS A 32 -9.95 -2.20 -13.14
N TRP A 33 -9.37 -3.34 -12.78
CA TRP A 33 -8.77 -4.24 -13.76
C TRP A 33 -9.64 -5.47 -13.93
N ASN A 34 -10.14 -5.66 -15.16
CA ASN A 34 -10.77 -6.90 -15.57
C ASN A 34 -9.64 -7.88 -15.93
N ASN A 35 -9.28 -8.78 -15.02
CA ASN A 35 -8.57 -10.00 -15.37
C ASN A 35 -9.60 -11.09 -15.65
N ASP A 36 -9.34 -11.90 -16.70
CA ASP A 36 -10.23 -12.96 -17.24
C ASP A 36 -10.74 -13.99 -16.21
N TRP A 37 -10.16 -14.03 -15.01
CA TRP A 37 -10.53 -14.95 -13.92
C TRP A 37 -11.43 -14.32 -12.85
N LEU A 38 -11.75 -13.03 -12.95
CA LEU A 38 -12.70 -12.38 -12.06
C LEU A 38 -14.09 -12.33 -12.69
N SER A 39 -15.08 -12.90 -12.01
CA SER A 39 -16.47 -12.94 -12.46
C SER A 39 -17.29 -11.85 -11.75
N GLY A 40 -18.03 -11.03 -12.49
CA GLY A 40 -18.93 -10.02 -11.93
C GLY A 40 -18.23 -8.75 -11.40
N ASN A 41 -18.64 -8.27 -10.22
CA ASN A 41 -18.11 -7.04 -9.58
C ASN A 41 -16.79 -7.26 -8.80
N GLU A 42 -16.18 -8.43 -8.90
CA GLU A 42 -14.90 -8.74 -8.27
C GLU A 42 -13.81 -8.01 -9.07
N TYR A 43 -13.32 -6.89 -8.56
CA TYR A 43 -12.17 -6.20 -9.15
C TYR A 43 -11.18 -5.88 -8.03
N GLY A 44 -9.92 -6.26 -8.24
CA GLY A 44 -8.83 -5.71 -7.44
C GLY A 44 -8.67 -4.23 -7.76
N PRO A 45 -8.63 -3.34 -6.75
CA PRO A 45 -8.29 -1.96 -7.04
C PRO A 45 -6.81 -1.91 -7.44
N ILE A 46 -6.53 -1.52 -8.68
CA ILE A 46 -5.17 -1.25 -9.13
C ILE A 46 -4.85 0.19 -8.80
N LEU A 47 -3.83 0.41 -7.99
CA LEU A 47 -3.27 1.74 -7.80
C LEU A 47 -2.30 2.02 -8.94
N LEU A 48 -2.64 3.00 -9.79
CA LEU A 48 -1.82 3.46 -10.89
C LEU A 48 -1.33 4.88 -10.60
N CYS A 49 -0.02 5.09 -10.70
CA CYS A 49 0.62 6.39 -10.47
C CYS A 49 1.76 6.63 -11.46
N ASP A 50 2.10 7.88 -11.74
CA ASP A 50 3.37 8.24 -12.36
C ASP A 50 4.38 8.50 -11.24
N CYS A 51 5.42 7.68 -11.15
CA CYS A 51 6.44 7.77 -10.10
C CYS A 51 7.81 8.13 -10.69
N LYS A 52 8.56 8.94 -9.94
CA LYS A 52 9.90 9.40 -10.33
C LYS A 52 10.93 8.32 -10.06
N GLN A 53 11.67 7.93 -11.08
CA GLN A 53 12.80 7.00 -10.98
C GLN A 53 14.09 7.72 -10.54
N LYS A 54 15.16 6.94 -10.29
CA LYS A 54 16.47 7.46 -9.85
C LYS A 54 17.12 8.39 -10.88
N ASP A 55 16.83 8.20 -12.16
CA ASP A 55 17.31 9.05 -13.26
C ASP A 55 16.51 10.37 -13.38
N GLY A 56 15.53 10.57 -12.50
CA GLY A 56 14.68 11.75 -12.45
C GLY A 56 13.50 11.73 -13.41
N LYS A 57 13.34 10.69 -14.24
CA LYS A 57 12.22 10.56 -15.17
C LYS A 57 10.97 10.02 -14.48
N TRP A 58 9.82 10.38 -15.03
CA TRP A 58 8.52 9.91 -14.55
C TRP A 58 8.10 8.67 -15.33
N HIS A 59 7.72 7.61 -14.60
CA HIS A 59 7.27 6.35 -15.17
C HIS A 59 5.94 5.91 -14.56
N SER A 60 5.03 5.45 -15.42
CA SER A 60 3.78 4.85 -14.98
C SER A 60 4.05 3.53 -14.27
N SER A 61 3.51 3.38 -13.06
CA SER A 61 3.69 2.24 -12.16
C SER A 61 2.33 1.79 -11.63
N ARG A 62 2.11 0.47 -11.60
CA ARG A 62 0.87 -0.15 -11.13
C ARG A 62 1.12 -1.07 -9.95
N LEU A 63 0.19 -1.09 -9.01
CA LEU A 63 0.16 -2.00 -7.87
C LEU A 63 -1.23 -2.63 -7.75
N ASP A 64 -1.32 -3.94 -7.82
CA ASP A 64 -2.56 -4.66 -7.48
C ASP A 64 -2.67 -4.80 -5.96
N LEU A 65 -3.66 -4.12 -5.39
CA LEU A 65 -3.89 -4.08 -3.95
C LEU A 65 -4.41 -5.41 -3.39
N ASN A 66 -4.87 -6.35 -4.22
CA ASN A 66 -5.20 -7.70 -3.79
C ASN A 66 -4.01 -8.43 -3.18
N HIS A 67 -2.79 -8.12 -3.62
CA HIS A 67 -1.57 -8.74 -3.08
C HIS A 67 -1.17 -8.15 -1.73
N CYS A 68 -1.72 -7.00 -1.32
CA CYS A 68 -1.22 -6.23 -0.16
C CYS A 68 -2.27 -5.97 0.91
N ILE A 69 -3.56 -6.01 0.58
CA ILE A 69 -4.64 -5.63 1.48
C ILE A 69 -5.69 -6.73 1.54
N ALA A 70 -6.17 -7.01 2.75
CA ALA A 70 -7.26 -7.92 3.05
C ALA A 70 -8.44 -7.20 3.69
N ASN A 71 -9.59 -7.84 3.60
CA ASN A 71 -10.72 -7.60 4.49
C ASN A 71 -10.61 -8.49 5.73
N ASN A 72 -10.55 -7.88 6.91
CA ASN A 72 -10.60 -8.53 8.21
C ASN A 72 -11.85 -8.05 8.95
N ASP A 73 -12.91 -8.86 8.89
CA ASP A 73 -14.24 -8.57 9.47
C ASP A 73 -14.77 -7.14 9.18
N GLY A 74 -14.83 -6.79 7.90
CA GLY A 74 -15.31 -5.48 7.43
C GLY A 74 -14.28 -4.36 7.53
N ARG A 75 -13.04 -4.63 7.99
CA ARG A 75 -11.96 -3.64 8.10
C ARG A 75 -10.82 -3.97 7.15
N MET A 76 -10.29 -2.96 6.46
CA MET A 76 -9.09 -3.13 5.65
C MET A 76 -7.86 -3.30 6.54
N THR A 77 -7.07 -4.33 6.27
CA THR A 77 -5.76 -4.57 6.93
C THR A 77 -4.70 -4.88 5.89
N SER A 78 -3.45 -4.52 6.17
CA SER A 78 -2.34 -5.01 5.36
C SER A 78 -2.19 -6.52 5.56
N ARG A 79 -2.17 -7.27 4.46
CA ARG A 79 -1.93 -8.72 4.45
C ARG A 79 -1.55 -9.15 3.04
N LYS A 80 -0.48 -9.96 2.94
CA LYS A 80 -0.07 -10.58 1.67
C LYS A 80 -1.20 -11.45 1.12
N GLU A 81 -1.43 -11.40 -0.20
CA GLU A 81 -2.52 -12.12 -0.88
C GLU A 81 -3.89 -11.93 -0.19
N GLY A 82 -4.15 -10.70 0.24
CA GLY A 82 -5.34 -10.37 1.02
C GLY A 82 -6.65 -10.47 0.25
N ASN A 83 -6.60 -10.40 -1.09
CA ASN A 83 -7.74 -10.54 -2.00
C ASN A 83 -8.88 -9.55 -1.69
N LEU A 84 -8.52 -8.29 -1.42
CA LEU A 84 -9.45 -7.21 -1.07
C LEU A 84 -10.69 -7.15 -2.00
N GLY A 85 -10.47 -7.27 -3.31
CA GLY A 85 -11.47 -7.25 -4.37
C GLY A 85 -12.63 -8.23 -4.21
N ARG A 86 -12.42 -9.36 -3.51
CA ARG A 86 -13.43 -10.40 -3.34
C ARG A 86 -14.54 -10.06 -2.34
N SER A 87 -14.31 -9.09 -1.47
CA SER A 87 -15.23 -8.81 -0.37
C SER A 87 -15.38 -7.33 -0.02
N CYS A 88 -14.65 -6.46 -0.70
CA CYS A 88 -14.78 -5.01 -0.59
C CYS A 88 -15.10 -4.39 -1.97
N HIS A 89 -15.73 -3.22 -1.96
CA HIS A 89 -15.99 -2.42 -3.17
C HIS A 89 -16.10 -0.94 -2.80
N GLY A 90 -16.19 -0.06 -3.80
CA GLY A 90 -16.33 1.39 -3.57
C GLY A 90 -15.10 2.02 -2.93
N TYR A 91 -13.91 1.66 -3.42
CA TYR A 91 -12.64 2.18 -2.93
C TYR A 91 -12.47 3.66 -3.25
N GLY A 92 -12.03 4.46 -2.27
CA GLY A 92 -11.62 5.85 -2.48
C GLY A 92 -10.10 6.02 -2.50
N LEU A 93 -9.63 7.03 -3.22
CA LEU A 93 -8.24 7.52 -3.13
C LEU A 93 -8.24 9.02 -2.84
N SER A 94 -7.61 9.43 -1.74
CA SER A 94 -7.52 10.83 -1.31
C SER A 94 -6.15 11.07 -0.71
N ASN A 95 -5.53 12.19 -1.08
CA ASN A 95 -4.17 12.54 -0.67
C ASN A 95 -3.16 11.39 -0.88
N SER A 96 -3.27 10.69 -2.01
CA SER A 96 -2.46 9.49 -2.32
C SER A 96 -2.50 8.43 -1.21
N LYS A 97 -3.67 8.27 -0.58
CA LYS A 97 -3.98 7.19 0.35
C LYS A 97 -5.30 6.57 -0.03
N ILE A 98 -5.35 5.24 -0.01
CA ILE A 98 -6.63 4.54 -0.17
C ILE A 98 -7.43 4.80 1.09
N PHE A 99 -8.61 5.38 0.94
CA PHE A 99 -9.51 5.70 2.04
C PHE A 99 -10.87 5.14 1.72
N GLY A 100 -11.46 4.45 2.69
CA GLY A 100 -12.81 3.92 2.57
C GLY A 100 -12.93 2.75 1.58
N ALA A 101 -13.59 1.71 2.03
CA ALA A 101 -14.14 0.66 1.19
C ALA A 101 -15.35 0.09 1.91
N HIS A 102 -16.38 -0.31 1.17
CA HIS A 102 -17.50 -1.06 1.70
C HIS A 102 -17.11 -2.54 1.73
N CYS A 103 -16.74 -3.03 2.90
CA CYS A 103 -16.29 -4.40 3.11
C CYS A 103 -17.36 -5.24 3.81
N LYS A 104 -17.61 -6.45 3.30
CA LYS A 104 -18.52 -7.41 3.94
C LYS A 104 -17.90 -7.94 5.23
N LYS A 105 -18.66 -7.98 6.33
CA LYS A 105 -18.29 -8.76 7.52
C LYS A 105 -18.40 -10.25 7.22
N LYS A 106 -17.59 -11.07 7.89
CA LYS A 106 -17.57 -12.53 7.70
C LYS A 106 -17.85 -13.22 9.01
#